data_AF-A0A0L6U1M0-F1
#
_entry.id   AF-A0A0L6U1M0-F1
#
_cell.length_a   1.000
_cell.length_b   1.000
_cell.length_c   1.000
_cell.angle_alpha   90.00
_cell.angle_beta   90.00
_cell.angle_gamma   90.00
#
_symmetry.space_group_name_H-M   'P 1'
#
loop_
_entity.id
_entity.type
_entity.pdbx_description
1 polymer ?
#
loop_
_entity_poly.entity_id
_entity_poly.type
_entity_poly.pdbx_seq_one_letter_code
_entity_poly.pdbx_strand_id
1 'polypeptide(L)'
;MAVFKIIKFKNSQTRSGMKNCIDYVKKMEDENHLVSTINCSSDSAYEEFLLTKNMYHKENGRLYIHAEQSFPPGISCDPQLLHDIGRRLIEETDIFKGFQVVIGTHTDCDHVHNHFCINSVNAETGAKWHISKADLEDIKIKSLELCREENIAIWWDKKNSAGKEVLHEQSDDKLHTVKQGEYEKQKQGQSWKFELFLAVKECTKHSFSQEEFISNMGKLGYETQWDQHKHITFTTPEGKKCRNNKLYPPERFTKENLLKQFENNCERRSERTRRIHQKEMDDFVKNASTVLTALKTGKSNGSNYYPLTHMKKKLEGEALREKMKQKENSSYDWEQEM
;
A
#
# COMPACT_ATOMS: atom_id res chain seq x y z
N MET A 1 -2.26 -3.94 -19.12
CA MET A 1 -1.59 -2.62 -19.01
C MET A 1 -1.83 -2.09 -17.60
N ALA A 2 -0.98 -1.20 -17.08
CA ALA A 2 -0.76 -1.01 -15.63
C ALA A 2 -2.01 -0.56 -14.82
N VAL A 3 -2.16 -1.11 -13.60
CA VAL A 3 -3.30 -0.85 -12.67
C VAL A 3 -3.25 0.51 -11.99
N PHE A 4 -2.15 1.24 -12.10
CA PHE A 4 -2.11 2.63 -11.67
C PHE A 4 -1.02 3.37 -12.45
N LYS A 5 -1.37 4.50 -13.03
CA LYS A 5 -0.49 5.32 -13.87
C LYS A 5 -0.74 6.79 -13.62
N ILE A 6 0.35 7.56 -13.55
CA ILE A 6 0.30 9.02 -13.55
C ILE A 6 0.37 9.50 -14.99
N ILE A 7 -0.58 10.34 -15.39
CA ILE A 7 -0.64 10.94 -16.71
C ILE A 7 0.39 12.08 -16.77
N LYS A 8 1.27 12.01 -17.77
CA LYS A 8 2.34 12.99 -17.96
C LYS A 8 1.83 14.20 -18.73
N PHE A 9 2.11 15.39 -18.21
CA PHE A 9 1.87 16.64 -18.91
C PHE A 9 3.08 17.02 -19.75
N LYS A 10 2.85 17.37 -21.02
CA LYS A 10 3.91 17.87 -21.91
C LYS A 10 4.20 19.37 -21.71
N ASN A 11 3.18 20.11 -21.25
CA ASN A 11 3.22 21.55 -21.07
C ASN A 11 3.07 21.93 -19.59
N SER A 12 3.44 23.16 -19.25
CA SER A 12 3.19 23.75 -17.93
C SER A 12 1.70 23.70 -17.59
N GLN A 13 1.38 23.35 -16.34
CA GLN A 13 0.00 23.29 -15.89
C GLN A 13 -0.55 24.69 -15.64
N THR A 14 -1.82 24.90 -15.99
CA THR A 14 -2.55 26.15 -15.77
C THR A 14 -3.76 25.90 -14.87
N ARG A 15 -4.30 26.97 -14.29
CA ARG A 15 -5.53 26.88 -13.50
C ARG A 15 -6.69 26.34 -14.33
N SER A 16 -6.80 26.74 -15.60
CA SER A 16 -7.80 26.21 -16.53
C SER A 16 -7.58 24.72 -16.83
N GLY A 17 -6.32 24.28 -16.98
CA GLY A 17 -6.01 22.86 -17.15
C GLY A 17 -6.40 22.00 -15.95
N MET A 18 -6.23 22.53 -14.73
CA MET A 18 -6.71 21.86 -13.51
C MET A 18 -8.24 21.76 -13.48
N LYS A 19 -8.95 22.83 -13.83
CA LYS A 19 -10.42 22.82 -13.93
C LYS A 19 -10.89 21.78 -14.94
N ASN A 20 -10.33 21.80 -16.15
CA ASN A 20 -10.65 20.85 -17.20
C ASN A 20 -10.39 19.39 -16.77
N CYS A 21 -9.34 19.14 -15.96
CA CYS A 21 -9.09 17.81 -15.43
C CYS A 21 -10.18 17.39 -14.43
N ILE A 22 -10.57 18.26 -13.49
CA ILE A 22 -11.66 17.98 -12.55
C ILE A 22 -12.96 17.73 -13.30
N ASP A 23 -13.30 18.58 -14.27
CA ASP A 23 -14.53 18.44 -15.08
C ASP A 23 -14.51 17.13 -15.88
N TYR A 24 -13.34 16.74 -16.42
CA TYR A 24 -13.18 15.46 -17.09
C TYR A 24 -13.36 14.27 -16.14
N VAL A 25 -12.75 14.30 -14.95
CA VAL A 25 -12.93 13.24 -13.95
C VAL A 25 -14.39 13.14 -13.50
N LYS A 26 -15.07 14.28 -13.32
CA LYS A 26 -16.48 14.35 -12.91
C LYS A 26 -17.48 14.09 -14.04
N LYS A 27 -17.03 13.89 -15.28
CA LYS A 27 -17.91 13.74 -16.44
C LYS A 27 -18.93 12.64 -16.18
N MET A 28 -20.20 12.96 -16.39
CA MET A 28 -21.30 12.00 -16.24
C MET A 28 -21.41 11.15 -17.51
N GLU A 29 -21.49 9.84 -17.35
CA GLU A 29 -21.98 8.92 -18.37
C GLU A 29 -23.41 8.51 -18.01
N ASP A 30 -24.27 8.41 -19.01
CA ASP A 30 -25.74 8.53 -18.93
C ASP A 30 -26.46 7.59 -17.93
N GLU A 31 -25.80 6.53 -17.43
CA GLU A 31 -26.41 5.56 -16.49
C GLU A 31 -25.59 5.25 -15.23
N ASN A 32 -24.32 5.67 -15.11
CA ASN A 32 -23.44 5.31 -13.99
C ASN A 32 -22.62 6.50 -13.49
N HIS A 33 -23.26 7.43 -12.78
CA HIS A 33 -22.56 8.55 -12.17
C HIS A 33 -21.77 8.12 -10.92
N LEU A 34 -20.52 7.72 -11.13
CA LEU A 34 -19.62 7.24 -10.08
C LEU A 34 -18.53 8.27 -9.81
N VAL A 35 -18.85 9.26 -8.97
CA VAL A 35 -17.93 10.32 -8.55
C VAL A 35 -17.85 10.36 -7.03
N SER A 36 -16.62 10.43 -6.51
CA SER A 36 -16.36 10.65 -5.08
C SER A 36 -15.22 11.63 -4.87
N THR A 37 -15.17 12.23 -3.69
CA THR A 37 -14.10 13.14 -3.29
C THR A 37 -13.54 12.77 -1.92
N ILE A 38 -12.29 13.15 -1.70
CA ILE A 38 -11.56 12.98 -0.44
C ILE A 38 -10.94 14.33 -0.06
N ASN A 39 -11.17 14.78 1.18
CA ASN A 39 -10.70 16.06 1.72
C ASN A 39 -11.09 17.31 0.92
N CYS A 40 -12.12 17.23 0.08
CA CYS A 40 -12.78 18.37 -0.55
C CYS A 40 -14.24 18.03 -0.88
N SER A 41 -15.06 19.04 -1.09
CA SER A 41 -16.42 18.84 -1.62
C SER A 41 -16.39 18.56 -3.12
N SER A 42 -17.35 17.76 -3.60
CA SER A 42 -17.53 17.50 -5.03
C SER A 42 -17.84 18.79 -5.80
N ASP A 43 -18.69 19.66 -5.24
CA ASP A 43 -19.18 20.85 -5.95
C ASP A 43 -18.16 21.98 -6.03
N SER A 44 -17.27 22.08 -5.04
CA SER A 44 -16.27 23.14 -4.91
C SER A 44 -14.82 22.65 -4.98
N ALA A 45 -14.57 21.45 -5.51
CA ALA A 45 -13.24 20.85 -5.55
C ALA A 45 -12.18 21.77 -6.20
N TYR A 46 -12.55 22.47 -7.27
CA TYR A 46 -11.64 23.38 -7.97
C TYR A 46 -11.25 24.59 -7.11
N GLU A 47 -12.24 25.23 -6.50
CA GLU A 47 -12.09 26.38 -5.62
C GLU A 47 -11.26 25.99 -4.39
N GLU A 48 -11.58 24.87 -3.75
CA GLU A 48 -10.85 24.36 -2.59
C GLU A 48 -9.39 24.01 -2.94
N PHE A 49 -9.14 23.43 -4.12
CA PHE A 49 -7.78 23.17 -4.58
C PHE A 49 -6.98 24.47 -4.72
N LEU A 50 -7.60 25.56 -5.16
CA LEU A 50 -6.98 26.87 -5.27
C LEU A 50 -6.80 27.53 -3.90
N LEU A 51 -7.79 27.43 -3.01
CA LEU A 51 -7.73 27.96 -1.65
C LEU A 51 -6.55 27.36 -0.89
N THR A 52 -6.40 26.02 -0.90
CA THR A 52 -5.26 25.33 -0.30
C THR A 52 -3.93 25.86 -0.86
N LYS A 53 -3.83 26.08 -2.18
CA LYS A 53 -2.60 26.60 -2.79
C LYS A 53 -2.31 28.04 -2.38
N ASN A 54 -3.33 28.88 -2.28
CA ASN A 54 -3.19 30.27 -1.86
C ASN A 54 -2.74 30.34 -0.39
N MET A 55 -3.38 29.58 0.50
CA MET A 55 -3.02 29.50 1.92
C MET A 55 -1.55 29.15 2.17
N TYR A 56 -0.97 28.29 1.31
CA TYR A 56 0.44 27.89 1.40
C TYR A 56 1.36 28.59 0.39
N HIS A 57 0.89 29.64 -0.31
CA HIS A 57 1.63 30.41 -1.31
C HIS A 57 2.27 29.54 -2.42
N LYS A 58 1.52 28.56 -2.94
CA LYS A 58 1.97 27.49 -3.85
C LYS A 58 1.20 27.44 -5.16
N GLU A 59 0.86 28.62 -5.69
CA GLU A 59 0.00 28.83 -6.86
C GLU A 59 0.69 28.61 -8.21
N ASN A 60 2.00 28.35 -8.21
CA ASN A 60 2.82 28.17 -9.41
C ASN A 60 3.37 26.74 -9.53
N GLY A 61 3.88 26.41 -10.72
CA GLY A 61 4.49 25.11 -11.04
C GLY A 61 3.44 24.02 -11.25
N ARG A 62 3.66 22.82 -10.67
CA ARG A 62 2.67 21.74 -10.71
C ARG A 62 1.48 22.08 -9.82
N LEU A 63 0.29 22.12 -10.41
CA LEU A 63 -0.98 22.48 -9.76
C LEU A 63 -1.82 21.26 -9.39
N TYR A 64 -1.75 20.18 -10.16
CA TYR A 64 -2.51 18.96 -9.91
C TYR A 64 -1.79 17.74 -10.46
N ILE A 65 -2.26 16.56 -10.07
CA ILE A 65 -1.82 15.28 -10.60
C ILE A 65 -3.04 14.57 -11.14
N HIS A 66 -2.97 14.16 -12.40
CA HIS A 66 -3.95 13.30 -13.03
C HIS A 66 -3.39 11.89 -13.04
N ALA A 67 -4.12 10.96 -12.43
CA ALA A 67 -3.78 9.54 -12.44
C ALA A 67 -4.97 8.72 -12.93
N GLU A 68 -4.67 7.48 -13.31
CA GLU A 68 -5.63 6.51 -13.83
C GLU A 68 -5.34 5.13 -13.24
N GLN A 69 -6.40 4.42 -12.87
CA GLN A 69 -6.38 3.00 -12.53
C GLN A 69 -7.27 2.26 -13.52
N SER A 70 -6.67 1.42 -14.37
CA SER A 70 -7.39 0.69 -15.40
C SER A 70 -7.62 -0.77 -14.98
N PHE A 71 -8.81 -1.30 -15.29
CA PHE A 71 -9.17 -2.71 -15.11
C PHE A 71 -9.14 -3.46 -16.46
N PRO A 72 -9.05 -4.80 -16.51
CA PRO A 72 -8.88 -5.50 -17.77
C PRO A 72 -10.25 -5.63 -18.45
N PRO A 73 -10.27 -5.62 -19.79
CA PRO A 73 -11.49 -5.92 -20.52
C PRO A 73 -11.99 -7.33 -20.18
N GLY A 74 -13.31 -7.50 -20.13
CA GLY A 74 -13.94 -8.80 -19.87
C GLY A 74 -14.04 -9.22 -18.40
N ILE A 75 -13.64 -8.36 -17.44
CA ILE A 75 -14.02 -8.56 -16.04
C ILE A 75 -15.50 -8.24 -15.87
N SER A 76 -16.29 -9.26 -15.52
CA SER A 76 -17.68 -9.11 -15.09
C SER A 76 -17.73 -8.62 -13.63
N CYS A 77 -17.38 -7.36 -13.40
CA CYS A 77 -17.50 -6.70 -12.10
C CYS A 77 -18.32 -5.42 -12.21
N ASP A 78 -19.08 -5.15 -11.16
CA ASP A 78 -19.87 -3.93 -11.01
C ASP A 78 -18.95 -2.69 -11.03
N PRO A 79 -19.19 -1.69 -11.91
CA PRO A 79 -18.45 -0.43 -11.90
C PRO A 79 -18.42 0.26 -10.53
N GLN A 80 -19.47 0.13 -9.71
CA GLN A 80 -19.49 0.68 -8.35
C GLN A 80 -18.43 0.03 -7.46
N LEU A 81 -18.26 -1.29 -7.54
CA LEU A 81 -17.22 -2.00 -6.79
C LEU A 81 -15.81 -1.55 -7.22
N LEU A 82 -15.61 -1.34 -8.52
CA LEU A 82 -14.34 -0.84 -9.06
C LEU A 82 -14.06 0.61 -8.63
N HIS A 83 -15.11 1.43 -8.52
CA HIS A 83 -15.03 2.77 -7.95
C HIS A 83 -14.62 2.74 -6.48
N ASP A 84 -15.26 1.89 -5.67
CA ASP A 84 -14.97 1.74 -4.24
C ASP A 84 -13.53 1.26 -4.00
N ILE A 85 -13.02 0.35 -4.83
CA ILE A 85 -11.61 -0.05 -4.83
C ILE A 85 -10.70 1.16 -5.09
N GLY A 86 -11.05 2.01 -6.06
CA GLY A 86 -10.30 3.24 -6.36
C GLY A 86 -10.30 4.22 -5.19
N ARG A 87 -11.46 4.39 -4.53
CA ARG A 87 -11.57 5.21 -3.32
C ARG A 87 -10.71 4.67 -2.18
N ARG A 88 -10.82 3.38 -1.88
CA ARG A 88 -10.02 2.69 -0.85
C ARG A 88 -8.53 2.76 -1.14
N LEU A 89 -8.12 2.69 -2.40
CA LEU A 89 -6.72 2.86 -2.79
C LEU A 89 -6.15 4.20 -2.32
N ILE A 90 -6.92 5.28 -2.45
CA ILE A 90 -6.51 6.61 -1.98
C ILE A 90 -6.54 6.68 -0.46
N GLU A 91 -7.62 6.22 0.19
CA GLU A 91 -7.79 6.29 1.65
C GLU A 91 -6.82 5.39 2.43
N GLU A 92 -6.39 4.27 1.86
CA GLU A 92 -5.53 3.27 2.52
C GLU A 92 -4.04 3.40 2.15
N THR A 93 -3.65 4.38 1.33
CA THR A 93 -2.25 4.61 0.95
C THR A 93 -1.72 5.93 1.50
N ASP A 94 -0.73 5.85 2.40
CA ASP A 94 -0.20 7.00 3.16
C ASP A 94 0.25 8.19 2.30
N ILE A 95 0.71 7.95 1.06
CA ILE A 95 1.17 9.02 0.17
C ILE A 95 0.06 10.02 -0.23
N PHE A 96 -1.21 9.62 -0.13
CA PHE A 96 -2.35 10.49 -0.40
C PHE A 96 -2.93 11.14 0.86
N LYS A 97 -2.44 10.79 2.05
CA LYS A 97 -2.94 11.34 3.31
C LYS A 97 -2.82 12.87 3.32
N GLY A 98 -3.92 13.54 3.67
CA GLY A 98 -4.01 15.01 3.70
C GLY A 98 -4.03 15.69 2.33
N PHE A 99 -4.04 14.94 1.22
CA PHE A 99 -4.28 15.51 -0.11
C PHE A 99 -5.78 15.52 -0.43
N GLN A 100 -6.18 16.51 -1.21
CA GLN A 100 -7.53 16.61 -1.74
C GLN A 100 -7.59 15.86 -3.08
N VAL A 101 -8.61 15.03 -3.27
CA VAL A 101 -8.70 14.13 -4.42
C VAL A 101 -10.13 14.07 -4.94
N VAL A 102 -10.28 14.19 -6.26
CA VAL A 102 -11.52 13.89 -6.99
C VAL A 102 -11.33 12.59 -7.74
N ILE A 103 -12.32 11.68 -7.63
CA ILE A 103 -12.31 10.34 -8.21
C ILE A 103 -13.53 10.20 -9.10
N GLY A 104 -13.35 9.67 -10.30
CA GLY A 104 -14.43 9.38 -11.24
C GLY A 104 -14.19 8.07 -11.96
N THR A 105 -15.22 7.28 -12.17
CA THR A 105 -15.14 6.00 -12.92
C THR A 105 -15.79 6.17 -14.28
N HIS A 106 -15.04 5.84 -15.34
CA HIS A 106 -15.49 5.92 -16.73
C HIS A 106 -15.66 4.51 -17.31
N THR A 107 -16.68 4.36 -18.17
CA THR A 107 -17.02 3.12 -18.88
C THR A 107 -17.10 3.31 -20.40
N ASP A 108 -16.67 4.46 -20.91
CA ASP A 108 -16.64 4.84 -22.33
C ASP A 108 -15.67 4.03 -23.22
N CYS A 109 -14.87 3.14 -22.64
CA CYS A 109 -13.92 2.28 -23.34
C CYS A 109 -14.26 0.79 -23.14
N ASP A 110 -13.58 -0.11 -23.87
CA ASP A 110 -13.71 -1.58 -23.73
C ASP A 110 -13.42 -2.11 -22.30
N HIS A 111 -13.00 -1.25 -21.38
CA HIS A 111 -12.71 -1.57 -20.00
C HIS A 111 -13.02 -0.40 -19.07
N VAL A 112 -13.46 -0.74 -17.86
CA VAL A 112 -13.69 0.22 -16.78
C VAL A 112 -12.36 0.77 -16.29
N HIS A 113 -12.31 2.07 -15.99
CA HIS A 113 -11.14 2.71 -15.40
C HIS A 113 -11.54 3.87 -14.48
N ASN A 114 -10.76 4.07 -13.42
CA ASN A 114 -10.90 5.18 -12.50
C ASN A 114 -9.91 6.28 -12.87
N HIS A 115 -10.36 7.52 -12.90
CA HIS A 115 -9.52 8.69 -12.93
C HIS A 115 -9.44 9.38 -11.57
N PHE A 116 -8.27 9.94 -11.29
CA PHE A 116 -8.00 10.69 -10.07
C PHE A 116 -7.44 12.06 -10.44
N CYS A 117 -8.04 13.14 -9.94
CA CYS A 117 -7.45 14.46 -9.93
C CYS A 117 -7.05 14.81 -8.50
N ILE A 118 -5.75 14.88 -8.24
CA ILE A 118 -5.17 15.08 -6.91
C ILE A 118 -4.58 16.49 -6.83
N ASN A 119 -4.85 17.20 -5.74
CA ASN A 119 -4.23 18.49 -5.48
C ASN A 119 -2.71 18.32 -5.33
N SER A 120 -1.91 19.16 -5.98
CA SER A 120 -0.45 19.08 -5.82
C SER A 120 0.06 19.55 -4.46
N VAL A 121 -0.79 20.16 -3.63
CA VAL A 121 -0.46 20.66 -2.30
C VAL A 121 -1.30 19.90 -1.28
N ASN A 122 -0.64 19.41 -0.24
CA ASN A 122 -1.28 18.77 0.90
C ASN A 122 -2.04 19.82 1.72
N ALA A 123 -3.32 19.59 2.02
CA ALA A 123 -4.18 20.53 2.71
C ALA A 123 -3.83 20.69 4.19
N GLU A 124 -3.21 19.70 4.81
CA GLU A 124 -2.83 19.74 6.23
C GLU A 124 -1.43 20.33 6.44
N THR A 125 -0.47 19.94 5.60
CA THR A 125 0.96 20.25 5.79
C THR A 125 1.48 21.31 4.83
N GLY A 126 0.75 21.63 3.77
CA GLY A 126 1.20 22.48 2.68
C GLY A 126 2.30 21.86 1.82
N ALA A 127 2.76 20.64 2.08
CA ALA A 127 3.81 19.99 1.30
C ALA A 127 3.36 19.78 -0.16
N LYS A 128 4.29 19.94 -1.12
CA LYS A 128 4.00 19.56 -2.51
C LYS A 128 4.03 18.04 -2.61
N TRP A 129 3.07 17.47 -3.33
CA TRP A 129 3.05 16.04 -3.62
C TRP A 129 4.37 15.64 -4.28
N HIS A 130 4.96 14.55 -3.82
CA HIS A 130 6.20 14.00 -4.35
C HIS A 130 6.10 12.49 -4.29
N ILE A 131 6.47 11.83 -5.39
CA ILE A 131 6.37 10.38 -5.52
C ILE A 131 7.65 9.84 -6.15
N SER A 132 8.19 8.77 -5.57
CA SER A 132 9.30 8.01 -6.14
C SER A 132 8.80 6.83 -7.00
N LYS A 133 9.70 6.18 -7.72
CA LYS A 133 9.36 4.94 -8.45
C LYS A 133 8.93 3.81 -7.50
N ALA A 134 9.46 3.78 -6.28
CA ALA A 134 9.10 2.77 -5.27
C ALA A 134 7.68 3.00 -4.77
N ASP A 135 7.34 4.24 -4.44
CA ASP A 135 5.99 4.60 -4.00
C ASP A 135 4.93 4.29 -5.08
N LEU A 136 5.26 4.57 -6.35
CA LEU A 136 4.37 4.23 -7.47
C LEU A 136 4.16 2.71 -7.60
N GLU A 137 5.18 1.91 -7.26
CA GLU A 137 5.04 0.45 -7.26
C GLU A 137 4.23 -0.03 -6.05
N ASP A 138 4.41 0.58 -4.88
CA ASP A 138 3.61 0.28 -3.69
C ASP A 138 2.11 0.60 -3.93
N ILE A 139 1.78 1.69 -4.63
CA ILE A 139 0.39 1.99 -5.04
C ILE A 139 -0.16 0.89 -5.95
N LYS A 140 0.60 0.41 -6.93
CA LYS A 140 0.15 -0.66 -7.82
C LYS A 140 -0.05 -1.97 -7.07
N ILE A 141 0.84 -2.29 -6.14
CA ILE A 141 0.72 -3.47 -5.29
C ILE A 141 -0.55 -3.36 -4.45
N LYS A 142 -0.79 -2.21 -3.81
CA LYS A 142 -2.00 -1.97 -3.01
C LYS A 142 -3.27 -2.05 -3.86
N SER A 143 -3.26 -1.50 -5.07
CA SER A 143 -4.37 -1.59 -6.01
C SER A 143 -4.71 -3.06 -6.35
N LEU A 144 -3.70 -3.89 -6.61
CA LEU A 144 -3.88 -5.33 -6.81
C LEU A 144 -4.36 -6.06 -5.55
N GLU A 145 -3.86 -5.69 -4.37
CA GLU A 145 -4.30 -6.25 -3.10
C GLU A 145 -5.79 -5.99 -2.85
N LEU A 146 -6.26 -4.77 -3.10
CA LEU A 146 -7.68 -4.40 -2.97
C LEU A 146 -8.57 -5.16 -3.95
N CYS A 147 -8.15 -5.32 -5.20
CA CYS A 147 -8.89 -6.15 -6.17
C CYS A 147 -9.00 -7.61 -5.70
N ARG A 148 -7.93 -8.16 -5.11
CA ARG A 148 -7.92 -9.53 -4.58
C ARG A 148 -8.80 -9.68 -3.34
N GLU A 149 -8.94 -8.65 -2.51
CA GLU A 149 -9.85 -8.66 -1.35
C GLU A 149 -11.31 -8.78 -1.77
N GLU A 150 -11.67 -8.17 -2.89
CA GLU A 150 -13.00 -8.24 -3.50
C GLU A 150 -13.18 -9.45 -4.43
N ASN A 151 -12.26 -10.43 -4.38
CA ASN A 151 -12.24 -11.63 -5.23
C ASN A 151 -12.20 -11.35 -6.74
N ILE A 152 -11.67 -10.19 -7.16
CA ILE A 152 -11.52 -9.81 -8.56
C ILE A 152 -10.23 -10.42 -9.12
N ALA A 153 -10.37 -11.39 -10.02
CA ALA A 153 -9.26 -12.04 -10.69
C ALA A 153 -8.71 -11.15 -11.81
N ILE A 154 -7.44 -10.76 -11.70
CA ILE A 154 -6.77 -9.86 -12.63
C ILE A 154 -5.65 -10.59 -13.37
N TRP A 155 -5.75 -10.67 -14.70
CA TRP A 155 -4.92 -11.54 -15.55
C TRP A 155 -3.53 -10.99 -15.93
N TRP A 156 -3.23 -9.71 -15.66
CA TRP A 156 -1.93 -9.11 -16.05
C TRP A 156 -0.86 -9.18 -14.96
N ASP A 157 -1.07 -9.90 -13.86
CA ASP A 157 0.01 -10.16 -12.91
C ASP A 157 1.14 -10.86 -13.68
N LYS A 158 2.21 -10.12 -14.01
CA LYS A 158 3.32 -10.56 -14.89
C LYS A 158 4.14 -11.71 -14.29
N LYS A 159 3.67 -12.30 -13.18
CA LYS A 159 4.19 -13.56 -12.63
C LYS A 159 3.27 -14.75 -12.84
N ASN A 160 2.33 -14.65 -13.77
CA ASN A 160 1.83 -15.81 -14.51
C ASN A 160 2.71 -16.05 -15.75
N SER A 161 3.86 -16.69 -15.47
CA SER A 161 4.54 -17.70 -16.28
C SER A 161 5.28 -17.31 -17.56
N ALA A 162 6.44 -17.98 -17.71
CA ALA A 162 7.14 -18.19 -18.97
C ALA A 162 6.16 -18.38 -20.14
N GLY A 163 6.45 -17.69 -21.24
CA GLY A 163 5.56 -17.44 -22.36
C GLY A 163 4.55 -18.55 -22.67
N LYS A 164 3.27 -18.22 -22.44
CA LYS A 164 2.17 -18.72 -23.25
C LYS A 164 1.02 -17.73 -23.13
N GLU A 165 0.63 -17.17 -24.27
CA GLU A 165 -0.70 -16.61 -24.45
C GLU A 165 -1.71 -17.70 -24.13
N VAL A 166 -2.74 -17.36 -23.35
CA VAL A 166 -3.95 -18.17 -23.27
C VAL A 166 -5.12 -17.24 -23.51
N LEU A 167 -5.54 -17.24 -24.77
CA LEU A 167 -6.93 -17.05 -25.16
C LEU A 167 -7.78 -18.19 -24.57
N HIS A 168 -9.06 -17.88 -24.42
CA HIS A 168 -10.16 -18.70 -23.89
C HIS A 168 -10.04 -20.23 -24.03
N GLU A 169 -10.59 -20.86 -22.98
CA GLU A 169 -11.35 -22.11 -22.96
C GLU A 169 -10.66 -23.48 -23.07
N GLN A 170 -11.11 -24.33 -22.13
CA GLN A 170 -11.15 -25.78 -22.13
C GLN A 170 -9.83 -26.54 -22.27
N SER A 171 -9.36 -27.08 -21.14
CA SER A 171 -9.13 -28.53 -21.02
C SER A 171 -8.64 -28.89 -19.61
N ASP A 172 -9.27 -29.92 -19.06
CA ASP A 172 -8.77 -30.73 -17.97
C ASP A 172 -7.28 -31.08 -18.15
N ASP A 173 -6.41 -30.59 -17.27
CA ASP A 173 -5.27 -31.41 -16.87
C ASP A 173 -4.68 -30.99 -15.52
N LYS A 174 -4.46 -31.99 -14.68
CA LYS A 174 -3.97 -31.87 -13.31
C LYS A 174 -2.50 -31.46 -13.32
N LEU A 175 -2.19 -30.23 -12.89
CA LEU A 175 -0.82 -29.84 -12.55
C LEU A 175 -0.74 -29.31 -11.11
N HIS A 176 0.17 -29.91 -10.34
CA HIS A 176 0.28 -29.85 -8.89
C HIS A 176 0.21 -28.43 -8.29
N THR A 177 -0.87 -28.22 -7.54
CA THR A 177 -1.20 -27.06 -6.73
C THR A 177 -0.24 -26.90 -5.55
N VAL A 178 0.42 -25.75 -5.44
CA VAL A 178 0.72 -25.20 -4.10
C VAL A 178 -0.62 -24.72 -3.55
N LYS A 179 -1.19 -25.49 -2.62
CA LYS A 179 -2.58 -25.34 -2.16
C LYS A 179 -2.86 -23.92 -1.66
N GLN A 180 -3.78 -23.25 -2.35
CA GLN A 180 -4.44 -21.98 -2.03
C GLN A 180 -4.86 -21.86 -0.54
N GLY A 181 -5.22 -22.99 0.09
CA GLY A 181 -5.56 -23.06 1.52
C GLY A 181 -4.40 -22.86 2.52
N GLU A 182 -3.12 -22.86 2.11
CA GLU A 182 -2.02 -22.46 3.01
C GLU A 182 -1.91 -20.94 3.18
N TYR A 183 -2.37 -20.16 2.20
CA TYR A 183 -2.32 -18.69 2.22
C TYR A 183 -3.53 -18.08 2.96
N GLU A 184 -4.71 -18.69 2.82
CA GLU A 184 -5.90 -18.34 3.62
C GLU A 184 -5.68 -18.59 5.12
N LYS A 185 -4.96 -19.66 5.48
CA LYS A 185 -4.49 -19.90 6.85
C LYS A 185 -3.40 -18.92 7.32
N GLN A 186 -2.65 -18.29 6.41
CA GLN A 186 -1.67 -17.25 6.74
C GLN A 186 -2.32 -15.92 7.15
N LYS A 187 -3.48 -15.56 6.59
CA LYS A 187 -4.24 -14.34 6.95
C LYS A 187 -4.87 -14.39 8.35
N GLN A 188 -5.14 -15.58 8.91
CA GLN A 188 -5.77 -15.71 10.24
C GLN A 188 -4.84 -15.37 11.43
N GLY A 189 -3.56 -15.08 11.18
CA GLY A 189 -2.65 -14.51 12.17
C GLY A 189 -2.02 -15.50 13.15
N GLN A 190 -1.77 -16.74 12.71
CA GLN A 190 -1.08 -17.78 13.49
C GLN A 190 0.00 -18.51 12.68
N SER A 191 0.73 -17.80 11.80
CA SER A 191 1.78 -18.42 10.99
C SER A 191 3.14 -17.81 11.27
N TRP A 192 4.07 -18.64 11.76
CA TRP A 192 5.47 -18.26 11.94
C TRP A 192 6.13 -17.76 10.65
N LYS A 193 5.63 -18.16 9.46
CA LYS A 193 6.10 -17.62 8.18
C LYS A 193 5.67 -16.18 7.96
N PHE A 194 4.47 -15.81 8.41
CA PHE A 194 3.98 -14.43 8.33
C PHE A 194 4.72 -13.54 9.33
N GLU A 195 4.98 -14.06 10.53
CA GLU A 195 5.83 -13.40 11.53
C GLU A 195 7.23 -13.11 10.97
N LEU A 196 7.85 -14.11 10.34
CA LEU A 196 9.14 -13.95 9.67
C LEU A 196 9.08 -12.92 8.54
N PHE A 197 8.00 -12.91 7.74
CA PHE A 197 7.82 -11.92 6.69
C PHE A 197 7.78 -10.49 7.24
N LEU A 198 7.05 -10.26 8.35
CA LEU A 198 7.00 -8.95 9.00
C LEU A 198 8.38 -8.53 9.52
N ALA A 199 9.11 -9.45 10.15
CA ALA A 199 10.47 -9.20 10.62
C ALA A 199 11.40 -8.79 9.47
N VAL A 200 11.44 -9.58 8.38
CA VAL A 200 12.29 -9.30 7.22
C VAL A 200 11.89 -7.97 6.56
N LYS A 201 10.60 -7.66 6.44
CA LYS A 201 10.11 -6.40 5.88
C LYS A 201 10.59 -5.20 6.70
N GLU A 202 10.43 -5.25 8.02
CA GLU A 202 10.78 -4.14 8.91
C GLU A 202 12.31 -3.97 8.98
N CYS A 203 13.07 -5.05 9.12
CA CYS A 203 14.53 -4.99 9.08
C CYS A 203 15.06 -4.42 7.76
N THR A 204 14.46 -4.78 6.62
CA THR A 204 14.86 -4.22 5.31
C THR A 204 14.69 -2.70 5.25
N LYS A 205 13.65 -2.15 5.89
CA LYS A 205 13.35 -0.71 5.89
C LYS A 205 14.37 0.11 6.68
N HIS A 206 14.96 -0.48 7.72
CA HIS A 206 15.85 0.20 8.67
C HIS A 206 17.32 -0.17 8.54
N SER A 207 17.68 -0.97 7.53
CA SER A 207 19.06 -1.39 7.29
C SER A 207 19.68 -0.67 6.10
N PHE A 208 20.95 -0.28 6.26
CA PHE A 208 21.76 0.44 5.28
C PHE A 208 22.91 -0.43 4.76
N SER A 209 23.13 -1.60 5.35
CA SER A 209 24.05 -2.61 4.85
C SER A 209 23.58 -4.02 5.16
N GLN A 210 24.23 -5.02 4.57
CA GLN A 210 24.00 -6.44 4.86
C GLN A 210 24.23 -6.75 6.34
N GLU A 211 25.30 -6.21 6.93
CA GLU A 211 25.67 -6.42 8.32
C GLU A 211 24.62 -5.85 9.27
N GLU A 212 24.11 -4.65 8.97
CA GLU A 212 23.03 -4.05 9.74
C GLU A 212 21.73 -4.84 9.64
N PHE A 213 21.41 -5.38 8.46
CA PHE A 213 20.24 -6.24 8.28
C PHE A 213 20.34 -7.51 9.12
N ILE A 214 21.49 -8.18 9.09
CA ILE A 214 21.72 -9.38 9.90
C ILE A 214 21.65 -9.03 11.40
N SER A 215 22.23 -7.90 11.81
CA SER A 215 22.15 -7.40 13.19
C SER A 215 20.71 -7.13 13.63
N ASN A 216 19.92 -6.42 12.81
CA ASN A 216 18.52 -6.11 13.10
C ASN A 216 17.64 -7.38 13.17
N MET A 217 17.87 -8.35 12.29
CA MET A 217 17.20 -9.66 12.37
C MET A 217 17.59 -10.41 13.66
N GLY A 218 18.87 -10.34 14.05
CA GLY A 218 19.37 -10.91 15.30
C GLY A 218 18.75 -10.29 16.55
N LYS A 219 18.53 -8.96 16.56
CA LYS A 219 17.81 -8.26 17.64
C LYS A 219 16.38 -8.76 17.83
N LEU A 220 15.74 -9.23 16.75
CA LEU A 220 14.41 -9.85 16.79
C LEU A 220 14.46 -11.37 17.09
N GLY A 221 15.65 -11.94 17.30
CA GLY A 221 15.86 -13.35 17.62
C GLY A 221 15.98 -14.29 16.41
N TYR A 222 16.10 -13.75 15.19
CA TYR A 222 16.24 -14.55 13.98
C TYR A 222 17.71 -14.72 13.58
N GLU A 223 18.11 -15.95 13.26
CA GLU A 223 19.39 -16.22 12.63
C GLU A 223 19.28 -15.98 11.11
N THR A 224 20.24 -15.29 10.52
CA THR A 224 20.26 -15.02 9.07
C THR A 224 21.55 -15.54 8.44
N GLN A 225 21.42 -16.58 7.62
CA GLN A 225 22.53 -17.15 6.85
C GLN A 225 22.51 -16.57 5.44
N TRP A 226 23.36 -15.56 5.22
CA TRP A 226 23.40 -14.82 3.95
C TRP A 226 24.33 -15.47 2.93
N ASP A 227 25.57 -15.82 3.29
CA ASP A 227 26.61 -16.13 2.30
C ASP A 227 26.78 -17.61 1.93
N GLN A 228 26.13 -18.53 2.64
CA GLN A 228 26.37 -19.97 2.45
C GLN A 228 25.84 -20.52 1.11
N HIS A 229 24.79 -19.92 0.53
CA HIS A 229 24.09 -20.44 -0.64
C HIS A 229 23.49 -19.35 -1.54
N LYS A 230 22.88 -19.77 -2.66
CA LYS A 230 22.10 -18.90 -3.57
C LYS A 230 20.96 -18.15 -2.86
N HIS A 231 20.36 -18.77 -1.86
CA HIS A 231 19.23 -18.24 -1.10
C HIS A 231 19.64 -17.89 0.32
N ILE A 232 19.14 -16.76 0.83
CA ILE A 232 19.28 -16.41 2.24
C ILE A 232 18.37 -17.35 3.03
N THR A 233 18.90 -17.95 4.10
CA THR A 233 18.11 -18.80 5.00
C THR A 233 17.92 -18.10 6.32
N PHE A 234 16.66 -17.97 6.74
CA PHE A 234 16.27 -17.43 8.03
C PHE A 234 15.90 -18.58 8.96
N THR A 235 16.40 -18.55 10.19
CA THR A 235 15.98 -19.48 11.26
C THR A 235 15.22 -18.68 12.31
N THR A 236 13.99 -19.10 12.63
CA THR A 236 13.21 -18.48 13.70
C THR A 236 13.80 -18.82 15.08
N PRO A 237 13.44 -18.08 16.15
CA PRO A 237 13.86 -18.41 17.52
C PRO A 237 13.52 -19.86 17.93
N GLU A 238 12.47 -20.45 17.36
CA GLU A 238 12.03 -21.84 17.60
C GLU A 238 12.72 -22.86 16.67
N GLY A 239 13.74 -22.45 15.92
CA GLY A 239 14.55 -23.33 15.07
C GLY A 239 13.96 -23.62 13.68
N LYS A 240 12.85 -22.98 13.29
CA LYS A 240 12.22 -23.21 11.97
C LYS A 240 12.99 -22.48 10.88
N LYS A 241 13.39 -23.20 9.83
CA LYS A 241 14.15 -22.63 8.70
C LYS A 241 13.23 -22.25 7.54
N CYS A 242 13.44 -21.07 6.98
CA CYS A 242 12.76 -20.60 5.78
C CYS A 242 13.73 -19.85 4.87
N ARG A 243 13.72 -20.22 3.58
CA ARG A 243 14.50 -19.52 2.57
C ARG A 243 13.78 -18.26 2.11
N ASN A 244 14.51 -17.23 1.72
CA ASN A 244 13.98 -15.98 1.21
C ASN A 244 13.02 -16.16 0.02
N ASN A 245 13.27 -17.12 -0.87
CA ASN A 245 12.40 -17.42 -2.02
C ASN A 245 11.03 -18.02 -1.64
N LYS A 246 10.82 -18.37 -0.36
CA LYS A 246 9.53 -18.81 0.18
C LYS A 246 8.75 -17.66 0.82
N LEU A 247 9.34 -16.48 0.95
CA LEU A 247 8.64 -15.26 1.34
C LEU A 247 7.99 -14.64 0.10
N TYR A 248 6.77 -14.12 0.25
CA TYR A 248 6.04 -13.53 -0.86
C TYR A 248 6.05 -11.99 -0.77
N PRO A 249 6.33 -11.27 -1.87
CA PRO A 249 6.75 -11.78 -3.18
C PRO A 249 8.25 -12.19 -3.18
N PRO A 250 8.63 -13.37 -3.74
CA PRO A 250 10.00 -13.91 -3.66
C PRO A 250 11.09 -13.00 -4.23
N GLU A 251 10.75 -12.22 -5.25
CA GLU A 251 11.65 -11.34 -5.98
C GLU A 251 12.08 -10.18 -5.09
N ARG A 252 11.20 -9.68 -4.22
CA ARG A 252 11.53 -8.58 -3.30
C ARG A 252 12.62 -8.96 -2.31
N PHE A 253 12.72 -10.24 -1.97
CA PHE A 253 13.63 -10.76 -0.96
C PHE A 253 14.87 -11.42 -1.56
N THR A 254 15.15 -11.24 -2.86
CA THR A 254 16.42 -11.68 -3.45
C THR A 254 17.59 -10.90 -2.86
N LYS A 255 18.79 -11.49 -2.84
CA LYS A 255 20.01 -10.80 -2.37
C LYS A 255 20.23 -9.48 -3.09
N GLU A 256 20.10 -9.51 -4.42
CA GLU A 256 20.25 -8.33 -5.28
C GLU A 256 19.27 -7.21 -4.89
N ASN A 257 17.99 -7.53 -4.72
CA ASN A 257 17.00 -6.51 -4.38
C ASN A 257 17.17 -5.99 -2.96
N LEU A 258 17.56 -6.83 -2.00
CA LEU A 258 17.84 -6.37 -0.64
C LEU A 258 19.06 -5.44 -0.62
N LEU A 259 20.16 -5.80 -1.28
CA LEU A 259 21.34 -4.94 -1.41
C LEU A 259 21.00 -3.60 -2.06
N LYS A 260 20.21 -3.63 -3.14
CA LYS A 260 19.71 -2.42 -3.80
C LYS A 260 18.85 -1.56 -2.88
N GLN A 261 18.01 -2.18 -2.04
CA GLN A 261 17.23 -1.41 -1.05
C GLN A 261 18.13 -0.75 -0.01
N PHE A 262 19.18 -1.43 0.45
CA PHE A 262 20.14 -0.84 1.40
C PHE A 262 20.88 0.35 0.78
N GLU A 263 21.30 0.24 -0.48
CA GLU A 263 21.91 1.34 -1.24
C GLU A 263 20.93 2.53 -1.38
N ASN A 264 19.67 2.26 -1.73
CA ASN A 264 18.63 3.30 -1.78
C ASN A 264 18.40 3.97 -0.42
N ASN A 265 18.50 3.21 0.68
CA ASN A 265 18.39 3.76 2.02
C ASN A 265 19.57 4.71 2.30
N CYS A 266 20.79 4.37 1.89
CA CYS A 266 21.97 5.24 1.97
C CYS A 266 21.82 6.52 1.14
N GLU A 267 21.40 6.40 -0.12
CA GLU A 267 21.31 7.55 -1.03
C GLU A 267 20.24 8.56 -0.63
N ARG A 268 19.11 8.09 -0.10
CA ARG A 268 17.95 8.95 0.20
C ARG A 268 18.01 9.62 1.56
N ARG A 269 18.91 9.21 2.45
CA ARG A 269 18.84 9.54 3.87
C ARG A 269 20.15 10.11 4.38
N SER A 270 20.09 11.33 4.91
CA SER A 270 21.20 11.96 5.61
C SER A 270 21.64 11.16 6.86
N GLU A 271 22.86 11.38 7.34
CA GLU A 271 23.38 10.84 8.60
C GLU A 271 22.42 11.04 9.79
N ARG A 272 21.70 12.19 9.81
CA ARG A 272 20.70 12.52 10.82
C ARG A 272 19.50 11.57 10.76
N THR A 273 19.06 11.20 9.56
CA THR A 273 17.93 10.30 9.32
C THR A 273 18.28 8.84 9.63
N ARG A 274 19.55 8.45 9.46
CA ARG A 274 20.05 7.12 9.89
C ARG A 274 19.86 6.88 11.39
N ARG A 275 20.18 7.88 12.22
CA ARG A 275 19.97 7.81 13.68
C ARG A 275 18.50 7.66 14.07
N ILE A 276 17.60 8.29 13.31
CA ILE A 276 16.14 8.17 13.52
C ILE A 276 15.70 6.74 13.22
N HIS A 277 16.08 6.18 12.07
CA HIS A 277 15.73 4.79 11.73
C HIS A 277 16.33 3.77 12.70
N GLN A 278 17.55 4.00 13.19
CA GLN A 278 18.12 3.15 14.22
C GLN A 278 17.28 3.17 15.50
N LYS A 279 16.83 4.36 15.92
CA LYS A 279 15.94 4.52 17.06
C LYS A 279 14.57 3.86 16.83
N GLU A 280 13.97 4.03 15.65
CA GLU A 280 12.71 3.38 15.26
C GLU A 280 12.82 1.85 15.33
N MET A 281 13.94 1.30 14.84
CA MET A 281 14.21 -0.14 14.90
C MET A 281 14.39 -0.62 16.34
N ASP A 282 15.13 0.13 17.18
CA ASP A 282 15.33 -0.24 18.59
C ASP A 282 14.01 -0.17 19.38
N ASP A 283 13.17 0.84 19.13
CA ASP A 283 11.82 0.95 19.69
C ASP A 283 10.93 -0.21 19.22
N PHE A 284 11.02 -0.60 17.94
CA PHE A 284 10.31 -1.75 17.40
C PHE A 284 10.71 -3.07 18.10
N VAL A 285 12.02 -3.31 18.28
CA VAL A 285 12.54 -4.49 19.00
C VAL A 285 12.04 -4.51 20.45
N LYS A 286 12.09 -3.36 21.14
CA LYS A 286 11.62 -3.23 22.51
C LYS A 286 10.12 -3.53 22.63
N ASN A 287 9.32 -3.02 21.70
CA ASN A 287 7.89 -3.27 21.64
C ASN A 287 7.58 -4.75 21.36
N ALA A 288 8.25 -5.37 20.39
CA ALA A 288 8.12 -6.79 20.08
C ALA A 288 8.46 -7.67 21.29
N SER A 289 9.54 -7.33 22.01
CA SER A 289 9.97 -8.03 23.23
C SER A 289 8.97 -7.87 24.37
N THR A 290 8.40 -6.66 24.53
CA THR A 290 7.38 -6.36 25.54
C THR A 290 6.10 -7.16 25.26
N VAL A 291 5.64 -7.18 24.01
CA VAL A 291 4.48 -7.97 23.59
C VAL A 291 4.74 -9.46 23.79
N LEU A 292 5.91 -9.96 23.40
CA LEU A 292 6.29 -11.36 23.63
C LEU A 292 6.28 -11.73 25.11
N THR A 293 6.78 -10.84 25.98
CA THR A 293 6.79 -11.05 27.44
C THR A 293 5.37 -11.06 28.01
N ALA A 294 4.54 -10.09 27.63
CA ALA A 294 3.14 -10.01 28.07
C ALA A 294 2.31 -11.21 27.58
N LEU A 295 2.59 -11.69 26.38
CA LEU A 295 1.96 -12.89 25.82
C LEU A 295 2.38 -14.16 26.59
N LYS A 296 3.64 -14.25 27.06
CA LYS A 296 4.12 -15.38 27.87
C LYS A 296 3.56 -15.39 29.30
N THR A 297 3.27 -14.24 29.90
CA THR A 297 2.79 -14.13 31.29
C THR A 297 1.29 -14.40 31.47
N GLY A 298 0.50 -14.45 30.38
CA GLY A 298 -0.98 -14.57 30.40
C GLY A 298 -1.60 -15.98 30.49
N LYS A 299 -0.81 -17.06 30.65
CA LYS A 299 -1.18 -18.51 30.68
C LYS A 299 -1.66 -19.18 29.37
N SER A 300 -0.91 -20.19 28.90
CA SER A 300 -1.19 -21.66 28.90
C SER A 300 -0.07 -22.34 28.08
N ASN A 301 0.43 -23.51 28.51
CA ASN A 301 1.49 -24.23 27.81
C ASN A 301 0.96 -24.81 26.48
N GLY A 302 1.32 -24.21 25.34
CA GLY A 302 1.11 -24.83 24.02
C GLY A 302 0.87 -23.92 22.82
N SER A 303 0.59 -22.62 22.99
CA SER A 303 0.35 -21.72 21.85
C SER A 303 1.63 -21.07 21.33
N ASN A 304 1.88 -21.13 20.01
CA ASN A 304 2.93 -20.33 19.38
C ASN A 304 2.57 -18.84 19.44
N TYR A 305 3.48 -18.01 19.95
CA TYR A 305 3.26 -16.57 20.15
C TYR A 305 3.97 -15.76 19.07
N TYR A 306 3.22 -14.88 18.40
CA TYR A 306 3.67 -14.07 17.26
C TYR A 306 3.53 -12.57 17.57
N PRO A 307 4.52 -11.95 18.24
CA PRO A 307 4.45 -10.57 18.72
C PRO A 307 4.25 -9.54 17.61
N LEU A 308 4.91 -9.68 16.46
CA LEU A 308 4.80 -8.73 15.34
C LEU A 308 3.42 -8.79 14.69
N THR A 309 2.86 -9.99 14.55
CA THR A 309 1.50 -10.20 14.08
C THR A 309 0.48 -9.54 15.03
N HIS A 310 0.68 -9.66 16.34
CA HIS A 310 -0.18 -9.03 17.33
C HIS A 310 -0.05 -7.50 17.33
N MET A 311 1.16 -6.96 17.18
CA MET A 311 1.39 -5.53 17.02
C MET A 311 0.68 -4.99 15.79
N LYS A 312 0.76 -5.70 14.65
CA LYS A 312 0.07 -5.31 13.42
C LYS A 312 -1.44 -5.24 13.61
N LYS A 313 -2.06 -6.29 14.18
CA LYS A 313 -3.50 -6.32 14.46
C LYS A 313 -3.94 -5.22 15.43
N LYS A 314 -3.12 -4.91 16.45
CA LYS A 314 -3.40 -3.85 17.40
C LYS A 314 -3.38 -2.48 16.74
N LEU A 315 -2.39 -2.21 15.90
CA LEU A 315 -2.32 -0.96 15.11
C LEU A 315 -3.50 -0.83 14.15
N GLU A 316 -3.88 -1.92 13.46
CA GLU A 316 -5.05 -1.94 12.58
C GLU A 316 -6.35 -1.68 13.37
N GLY A 317 -6.51 -2.28 14.55
CA GLY A 317 -7.67 -2.08 15.42
C GLY A 317 -7.72 -0.70 16.08
N GLU A 318 -6.58 -0.13 16.45
CA GLU A 318 -6.46 1.25 16.96
C GLU A 318 -6.78 2.27 15.87
N ALA A 319 -6.27 2.08 14.65
CA ALA A 319 -6.62 2.90 13.50
C ALA A 319 -8.11 2.81 13.16
N LEU A 320 -8.72 1.62 13.28
CA LEU A 320 -10.16 1.44 13.10
C LEU A 320 -10.97 2.15 14.20
N ARG A 321 -10.54 2.07 15.46
CA ARG A 321 -11.17 2.77 16.59
C ARG A 321 -11.03 4.28 16.49
N GLU A 322 -9.90 4.78 16.00
CA GLU A 322 -9.67 6.20 15.76
C GLU A 322 -10.58 6.72 14.63
N LYS A 323 -10.74 5.94 13.55
CA LYS A 323 -11.74 6.20 12.50
C LYS A 323 -13.18 6.18 13.03
N MET A 324 -13.53 5.27 13.94
CA MET A 324 -14.86 5.23 14.57
C MET A 324 -15.09 6.42 15.52
N LYS A 325 -14.09 6.81 16.33
CA LYS A 325 -14.16 8.02 17.17
C LYS A 325 -14.26 9.30 16.36
N GLN A 326 -13.60 9.38 15.20
CA GLN A 326 -13.74 10.50 14.27
C GLN A 326 -15.16 10.56 13.68
N LYS A 327 -15.78 9.41 13.41
CA LYS A 327 -17.19 9.34 13.00
C LYS A 327 -18.15 9.73 14.14
N GLU A 328 -17.93 9.26 15.35
CA GLU A 328 -18.73 9.65 16.53
C GLU A 328 -18.61 11.14 16.84
N ASN A 329 -17.40 11.72 16.78
CA ASN A 329 -17.19 13.17 16.96
C ASN A 329 -17.67 14.02 15.77
N SER A 330 -17.94 13.43 14.60
CA SER A 330 -18.60 14.11 13.48
C SER A 330 -20.13 14.13 13.58
N SER A 331 -20.70 13.39 14.53
CA SER A 331 -22.13 13.44 14.89
C SER A 331 -22.35 14.49 15.99
N TYR A 332 -21.92 15.73 15.76
CA TYR A 332 -22.40 16.87 16.55
C TYR A 332 -23.62 17.43 15.83
N ASP A 333 -24.78 17.17 16.42
CA ASP A 333 -26.10 17.49 15.90
C ASP A 333 -26.31 19.02 15.95
N TRP A 334 -26.37 19.66 14.78
CA TRP A 334 -26.54 21.12 14.65
C TRP A 334 -28.01 21.56 14.77
N GLU A 335 -28.95 20.67 15.10
CA GLU A 335 -30.39 20.98 15.11
C GLU A 335 -31.01 21.24 16.50
N GLN A 336 -30.23 21.46 17.57
CA GLN A 336 -30.79 21.71 18.92
C GLN A 336 -30.61 23.10 19.55
N GLU A 337 -30.16 24.13 18.82
CA GLU A 337 -30.23 25.51 19.32
C GLU A 337 -30.82 26.45 18.27
N MET A 338 -32.16 26.48 18.22
CA MET A 338 -32.96 27.63 17.74
C MET A 338 -33.07 28.68 18.85
#